data_AF-A0A523HHV9-F1
#
_entry.id   AF-A0A523HHV9-F1
#
_cell.length_a   1.000
_cell.length_b   1.000
_cell.length_c   1.000
_cell.angle_alpha   90.00
_cell.angle_beta   90.00
_cell.angle_gamma   90.00
#
_symmetry.space_group_name_H-M   'P 1'
#
loop_
_entity.id
_entity.type
_entity.pdbx_description
1 polymer ?
#
loop_
_entity_poly.entity_id
_entity_poly.type
_entity_poly.pdbx_seq_one_letter_code
_entity_poly.pdbx_strand_id
1 'polypeptide(L)'
;MKLKIRLQNKNRRLQLLLGLALLSEFAYLAIASVEDLRNHVPFFLACYGLAFLLYWLAAVHFFGLSSTTEEGGANLLPASALRWLKDFAARLNVNLNMATREILTIGILFGALFRLTFLFTQPTLSDDIYRYVWDGKVAANGINPYQHEPEAEALQPLRDYDSYPFVNHKE
;
A
#
# COMPACT_ATOMS: atom_id res chain seq x y z
N MET A 1 11.53 -34.11 -21.86
CA MET A 1 12.48 -33.00 -21.57
C MET A 1 11.80 -31.63 -21.46
N LYS A 2 11.01 -31.17 -22.45
CA LYS A 2 10.35 -29.84 -22.45
C LYS A 2 9.40 -29.58 -21.26
N LEU A 3 8.64 -30.57 -20.80
CA LEU A 3 7.71 -30.44 -19.66
C LEU A 3 8.45 -30.19 -18.33
N LYS A 4 9.56 -30.90 -18.10
CA LYS A 4 10.38 -30.77 -16.88
C LYS A 4 11.00 -29.38 -16.76
N ILE A 5 11.49 -28.84 -17.89
CA ILE A 5 12.03 -27.48 -17.98
C ILE A 5 10.93 -26.43 -17.71
N ARG A 6 9.72 -26.62 -18.24
CA ARG A 6 8.58 -25.70 -18.03
C ARG A 6 8.14 -25.66 -16.56
N LEU A 7 8.09 -26.82 -15.89
CA LEU A 7 7.77 -26.92 -14.46
C LEU A 7 8.86 -26.30 -13.58
N GLN A 8 10.13 -26.53 -13.90
CA GLN A 8 11.26 -25.96 -13.18
C GLN A 8 11.27 -24.42 -13.26
N ASN A 9 10.98 -23.86 -14.43
CA ASN A 9 10.87 -22.41 -14.61
C ASN A 9 9.64 -21.81 -13.90
N LYS A 10 8.50 -22.52 -13.87
CA LYS A 10 7.32 -22.11 -13.08
C LYS A 10 7.66 -22.00 -11.60
N ASN A 11 8.31 -23.03 -11.04
CA ASN A 11 8.67 -23.07 -9.63
C ASN A 11 9.66 -21.96 -9.24
N ARG A 12 10.65 -21.68 -10.09
CA ARG A 12 11.63 -20.61 -9.84
C ARG A 12 10.98 -19.23 -9.78
N ARG A 13 10.04 -18.93 -10.68
CA ARG A 13 9.30 -17.66 -10.68
C ARG A 13 8.46 -17.51 -9.42
N LEU A 14 7.76 -18.57 -9.01
CA LEU A 14 6.96 -18.58 -7.79
C LEU A 14 7.83 -18.36 -6.54
N GLN A 15 8.96 -19.05 -6.43
CA GLN A 15 9.90 -18.89 -5.32
C GLN A 15 10.43 -17.45 -5.21
N LEU A 16 10.72 -16.80 -6.34
CA LEU A 16 11.16 -15.40 -6.36
C LEU A 16 10.07 -14.45 -5.88
N LEU A 17 8.81 -14.63 -6.32
CA LEU A 17 7.69 -13.80 -5.86
C LEU A 17 7.46 -13.95 -4.36
N LEU A 18 7.48 -15.18 -3.85
CA LEU A 18 7.35 -15.45 -2.41
C LEU A 18 8.50 -14.85 -1.63
N GLY A 19 9.74 -14.96 -2.14
CA GLY A 19 10.92 -14.37 -1.51
C GLY A 19 10.84 -12.85 -1.43
N LEU A 20 10.42 -12.18 -2.50
CA LEU A 20 10.23 -10.72 -2.52
C LEU A 20 9.12 -10.26 -1.58
N ALA A 21 8.00 -11.00 -1.54
CA ALA A 21 6.89 -10.68 -0.64
C ALA A 21 7.27 -10.88 0.83
N LEU A 22 7.97 -11.96 1.18
CA LEU A 22 8.50 -12.15 2.53
C LEU A 22 9.56 -11.11 2.89
N LEU A 23 10.40 -10.71 1.92
CA LEU A 23 11.37 -9.65 2.16
C LEU A 23 10.70 -8.30 2.46
N SER A 24 9.57 -8.01 1.80
CA SER A 24 8.79 -6.79 2.12
C SER A 24 8.18 -6.81 3.51
N GLU A 25 7.97 -7.98 4.12
CA GLU A 25 7.50 -8.09 5.51
C GLU A 25 8.45 -7.42 6.50
N PHE A 26 9.77 -7.52 6.29
CA PHE A 26 10.73 -6.85 7.17
C PHE A 26 10.57 -5.33 7.17
N ALA A 27 10.18 -4.74 6.05
CA ALA A 27 9.89 -3.30 6.00
C ALA A 27 8.61 -2.97 6.77
N TYR A 28 7.58 -3.82 6.70
CA TYR A 28 6.35 -3.65 7.47
C TYR A 28 6.57 -3.83 8.98
N LEU A 29 7.34 -4.85 9.38
CA LEU A 29 7.73 -5.06 10.78
C LEU A 29 8.57 -3.89 11.31
N ALA A 30 9.47 -3.34 10.50
CA ALA A 30 10.25 -2.16 10.87
C ALA A 30 9.34 -0.95 11.10
N ILE A 31 8.35 -0.71 10.23
CA ILE A 31 7.33 0.35 10.43
C ILE A 31 6.51 0.09 11.70
N ALA A 32 6.04 -1.15 11.90
CA ALA A 32 5.21 -1.53 13.06
C ALA A 32 5.98 -1.46 14.40
N SER A 33 7.31 -1.56 14.38
CA SER A 33 8.16 -1.44 15.56
C SER A 33 8.33 0.01 16.05
N VAL A 34 7.92 0.99 15.26
CA VAL A 34 7.98 2.41 15.63
C VAL A 34 6.62 2.82 16.18
N GLU A 35 6.60 3.26 17.44
CA GLU A 35 5.38 3.73 18.08
C GLU A 35 4.86 5.00 17.40
N ASP A 36 5.69 6.04 17.28
CA ASP A 36 5.31 7.32 16.66
C ASP A 36 5.97 7.53 15.29
N LEU A 37 5.22 7.24 14.23
CA LEU A 37 5.67 7.39 12.84
C LEU A 37 5.79 8.85 12.40
N ARG A 38 5.06 9.79 13.01
CA ARG A 38 5.12 11.21 12.64
C ARG A 38 6.47 11.82 12.99
N ASN A 39 7.05 11.40 14.11
CA ASN A 39 8.41 11.83 14.48
C ASN A 39 9.51 11.12 13.68
N HIS A 40 9.16 10.09 12.91
CA HIS A 40 10.09 9.26 12.14
C HIS A 40 9.74 9.19 10.64
N VAL A 41 9.21 10.29 10.08
CA VAL A 41 8.80 10.35 8.66
C VAL A 41 9.89 9.89 7.68
N PRO A 42 11.17 10.31 7.79
CA PRO A 42 12.22 9.83 6.88
C PRO A 42 12.41 8.31 6.91
N PHE A 43 12.33 7.71 8.11
CA PHE A 43 12.42 6.26 8.29
C PHE A 43 11.20 5.55 7.68
N PHE A 44 10.00 6.05 7.97
CA PHE A 44 8.76 5.55 7.37
C PHE A 44 8.84 5.56 5.83
N LEU A 45 9.26 6.68 5.24
CA LEU A 45 9.41 6.82 3.79
C LEU A 45 10.47 5.86 3.22
N ALA A 46 11.58 5.64 3.94
CA ALA A 46 12.61 4.68 3.52
C ALA A 46 12.08 3.24 3.52
N CYS A 47 11.41 2.80 4.60
CA CYS A 47 10.82 1.48 4.68
C CYS A 47 9.70 1.29 3.65
N TYR A 48 8.83 2.28 3.49
CA TYR A 48 7.75 2.25 2.50
C TYR A 48 8.30 2.24 1.07
N GLY A 49 9.32 3.05 0.79
CA GLY A 49 10.03 3.06 -0.48
C GLY A 49 10.69 1.72 -0.80
N LEU A 50 11.31 1.07 0.19
CA LEU A 50 11.86 -0.28 0.04
C LEU A 50 10.77 -1.29 -0.29
N ALA A 51 9.65 -1.30 0.44
CA ALA A 51 8.51 -2.17 0.15
C ALA A 51 7.98 -1.94 -1.27
N PHE A 52 7.82 -0.69 -1.68
CA PHE A 52 7.42 -0.32 -3.03
C PHE A 52 8.38 -0.85 -4.10
N LEU A 53 9.70 -0.70 -3.89
CA LEU A 53 10.72 -1.22 -4.81
C LEU A 53 10.64 -2.74 -4.93
N LEU A 54 10.42 -3.46 -3.83
CA LEU A 54 10.26 -4.91 -3.83
C LEU A 54 9.00 -5.35 -4.58
N TYR A 55 7.88 -4.64 -4.41
CA TYR A 55 6.67 -4.87 -5.22
C TYR A 55 6.91 -4.56 -6.69
N TRP A 56 7.60 -3.47 -6.99
CA TRP A 56 7.92 -3.09 -8.35
C TRP A 56 8.81 -4.16 -9.02
N LEU A 57 9.84 -4.66 -8.33
CA LEU A 57 10.68 -5.76 -8.81
C LEU A 57 9.87 -7.04 -9.01
N ALA A 58 8.96 -7.37 -8.09
CA ALA A 58 8.05 -8.51 -8.23
C ALA A 58 7.14 -8.34 -9.46
N ALA A 59 6.61 -7.14 -9.69
CA ALA A 59 5.78 -6.81 -10.85
C ALA A 59 6.57 -6.87 -12.15
N VAL A 60 7.77 -6.28 -12.21
CA VAL A 60 8.68 -6.35 -13.37
C VAL A 60 9.04 -7.80 -13.69
N HIS A 61 9.31 -8.62 -12.67
CA HIS A 61 9.59 -10.03 -12.87
C HIS A 61 8.36 -10.82 -13.34
N PHE A 62 7.18 -10.49 -12.81
CA PHE A 62 5.91 -11.14 -13.14
C PHE A 62 5.44 -10.80 -14.56
N PHE A 63 5.43 -9.51 -14.91
CA PHE A 63 5.05 -9.00 -16.24
C PHE A 63 6.19 -9.07 -17.26
N GLY A 64 7.41 -9.39 -16.80
CA GLY A 64 8.61 -9.51 -17.63
C GLY A 64 8.96 -8.20 -18.33
N LEU A 65 8.91 -7.06 -17.63
CA LEU A 65 9.30 -5.74 -18.13
C LEU A 65 10.81 -5.71 -18.43
N SER A 66 11.23 -6.39 -19.50
CA SER A 66 12.53 -6.19 -20.12
C SER A 66 12.45 -4.92 -20.94
N SER A 67 13.20 -3.88 -20.55
CA SER A 67 13.45 -2.76 -21.44
C SER A 67 14.18 -3.29 -22.68
N THR A 68 13.51 -3.33 -23.82
CA THR A 68 14.23 -3.40 -25.09
C THR A 68 14.86 -2.03 -25.28
N THR A 69 16.17 -1.95 -25.08
CA THR A 69 16.96 -0.76 -25.35
C THR A 69 16.82 -0.44 -26.85
N GLU A 70 16.22 0.70 -27.19
CA GLU A 70 16.35 1.27 -28.53
C GLU A 70 17.31 2.44 -28.46
N GLU A 71 18.35 2.37 -29.27
CA GLU A 71 19.22 3.49 -29.60
C GLU A 71 18.44 4.51 -30.46
N GLY A 72 18.45 5.77 -30.03
CA GLY A 72 18.35 6.95 -30.90
C GLY A 72 16.96 7.36 -31.41
N GLY A 73 16.54 8.59 -31.08
CA GLY A 73 15.56 9.34 -31.89
C GLY A 73 14.60 10.20 -31.08
N ALA A 74 14.94 11.49 -30.94
CA ALA A 74 14.08 12.52 -30.34
C ALA A 74 12.80 12.72 -31.18
N ASN A 75 11.63 12.36 -30.65
CA ASN A 75 10.33 12.80 -31.16
C ASN A 75 9.33 13.04 -30.01
N LEU A 76 8.59 14.14 -30.11
CA LEU A 76 7.90 14.89 -29.04
C LEU A 76 6.58 14.30 -28.50
N LEU A 77 6.27 13.06 -28.86
CA LEU A 77 5.60 12.09 -27.99
C LEU A 77 6.35 10.81 -28.32
N PRO A 78 7.12 10.22 -27.41
CA PRO A 78 8.07 9.24 -27.85
C PRO A 78 7.22 8.04 -28.31
N ALA A 79 7.39 7.61 -29.56
CA ALA A 79 6.69 6.44 -30.09
C ALA A 79 6.86 5.21 -29.16
N SER A 80 7.90 5.25 -28.32
CA SER A 80 8.14 4.36 -27.19
C SER A 80 7.06 4.39 -26.10
N ALA A 81 6.37 5.50 -25.80
CA ALA A 81 5.29 5.54 -24.81
C ALA A 81 4.01 4.85 -25.32
N LEU A 82 3.63 5.10 -26.58
CA LEU A 82 2.47 4.44 -27.19
C LEU A 82 2.74 2.94 -27.42
N ARG A 83 3.99 2.60 -27.79
CA ARG A 83 4.45 1.21 -27.90
C ARG A 83 4.56 0.54 -26.53
N TRP A 84 5.05 1.24 -25.51
CA TRP A 84 5.06 0.77 -24.13
C TRP A 84 3.65 0.48 -23.63
N LEU A 85 2.68 1.36 -23.91
CA LEU A 85 1.28 1.13 -23.57
C LEU A 85 0.70 -0.10 -24.27
N LYS A 86 1.02 -0.29 -25.56
CA LYS A 86 0.58 -1.46 -26.34
C LYS A 86 1.25 -2.76 -25.86
N ASP A 87 2.55 -2.73 -25.57
CA ASP A 87 3.30 -3.86 -25.04
C ASP A 87 2.84 -4.21 -23.63
N PHE A 88 2.60 -3.19 -22.80
CA PHE A 88 2.01 -3.33 -21.47
C PHE A 88 0.61 -3.96 -21.57
N ALA A 89 -0.27 -3.44 -22.43
CA ALA A 89 -1.63 -3.98 -22.62
C ALA A 89 -1.61 -5.42 -23.16
N ALA A 90 -0.75 -5.72 -24.14
CA ALA A 90 -0.57 -7.07 -24.67
C ALA A 90 0.00 -8.04 -23.62
N ARG A 91 0.84 -7.53 -22.70
CA ARG A 91 1.36 -8.29 -21.56
C ARG A 91 0.41 -8.35 -20.38
N LEU A 92 -0.62 -7.51 -20.28
CA LEU A 92 -1.74 -7.76 -19.37
C LEU A 92 -2.58 -8.94 -19.84
N ASN A 93 -2.57 -9.23 -21.14
CA ASN A 93 -3.09 -10.46 -21.72
C ASN A 93 -2.13 -11.65 -21.47
N VAL A 94 -1.58 -11.78 -20.25
CA VAL A 94 -0.76 -12.92 -19.86
C VAL A 94 -1.62 -14.18 -19.94
N ASN A 95 -1.19 -15.14 -20.76
CA ASN A 95 -1.69 -16.51 -20.66
C ASN A 95 -1.11 -17.14 -19.37
N LEU A 96 -1.82 -16.96 -18.25
CA LEU A 96 -1.42 -17.45 -16.94
C LEU A 96 -1.37 -18.98 -16.97
N ASN A 97 -0.15 -19.54 -17.00
CA ASN A 97 0.07 -20.98 -16.77
C ASN A 97 0.14 -21.34 -15.27
N MET A 98 0.02 -20.34 -14.40
CA MET A 98 -0.30 -20.51 -12.98
C MET A 98 -1.82 -20.65 -12.88
N ALA A 99 -2.32 -21.57 -12.07
CA ALA A 99 -3.76 -21.58 -11.85
C ALA A 99 -4.12 -20.24 -11.19
N THR A 100 -5.09 -19.49 -11.71
CA THR A 100 -5.56 -18.22 -11.13
C THR A 100 -5.77 -18.33 -9.60
N ARG A 101 -6.16 -19.51 -9.14
CA ARG A 101 -6.24 -19.89 -7.73
C ARG A 101 -4.93 -19.71 -6.96
N GLU A 102 -3.78 -20.14 -7.49
CA GLU A 102 -2.47 -19.99 -6.83
C GLU A 102 -2.15 -18.52 -6.57
N ILE A 103 -2.35 -17.64 -7.56
CA ILE A 103 -2.08 -16.20 -7.44
C ILE A 103 -3.03 -15.56 -6.42
N LEU A 104 -4.33 -15.87 -6.50
CA LEU A 104 -5.32 -15.35 -5.56
C LEU A 104 -5.03 -15.81 -4.12
N THR A 105 -4.71 -17.10 -3.92
CA THR A 105 -4.37 -17.64 -2.61
C THR A 105 -3.14 -16.94 -2.04
N ILE A 106 -2.08 -16.77 -2.83
CA ILE A 106 -0.87 -16.07 -2.39
C ILE A 106 -1.18 -14.61 -2.06
N GLY A 107 -1.90 -13.91 -2.95
CA GLY A 107 -2.26 -12.51 -2.72
C GLY A 107 -3.11 -12.30 -1.46
N ILE A 108 -4.07 -13.20 -1.21
CA ILE A 108 -4.89 -13.17 0.02
C ILE A 108 -4.03 -13.47 1.25
N LEU A 109 -3.16 -14.48 1.21
CA LEU A 109 -2.30 -14.85 2.34
C LEU A 109 -1.36 -13.71 2.73
N PHE A 110 -0.67 -13.10 1.75
CA PHE A 110 0.21 -11.96 2.03
C PHE A 110 -0.57 -10.71 2.41
N GLY A 111 -1.70 -10.42 1.76
CA GLY A 111 -2.58 -9.32 2.17
C GLY A 111 -3.09 -9.47 3.61
N ALA A 112 -3.39 -10.69 4.04
CA ALA A 112 -3.74 -10.99 5.43
C ALA A 112 -2.54 -10.84 6.35
N LEU A 113 -1.36 -11.37 5.99
CA LEU A 113 -0.12 -11.24 6.76
C LEU A 113 0.20 -9.77 7.04
N PHE A 114 0.22 -8.92 6.00
CA PHE A 114 0.49 -7.49 6.16
C PHE A 114 -0.53 -6.80 7.06
N ARG A 115 -1.82 -7.17 6.97
CA ARG A 115 -2.85 -6.61 7.88
C ARG A 115 -2.65 -7.07 9.32
N LEU A 116 -2.26 -8.32 9.53
CA LEU A 116 -2.01 -8.85 10.87
C LEU A 116 -0.82 -8.15 11.53
N THR A 117 0.20 -7.76 10.77
CA THR A 117 1.35 -6.99 11.26
C THR A 117 0.95 -5.65 11.89
N PHE A 118 -0.08 -4.98 11.36
CA PHE A 118 -0.58 -3.69 11.88
C PHE A 118 -1.85 -3.80 12.74
N LEU A 119 -2.36 -5.01 12.99
CA LEU A 119 -3.67 -5.18 13.64
C LEU A 119 -3.73 -4.55 15.05
N PHE A 120 -2.60 -4.54 15.76
CA PHE A 120 -2.49 -4.03 17.12
C PHE A 120 -1.66 -2.74 17.22
N THR A 121 -1.29 -2.12 16.10
CA THR A 121 -0.54 -0.86 16.09
C THR A 121 -1.47 0.33 16.22
N GLN A 122 -1.05 1.36 16.94
CA GLN A 122 -1.79 2.62 17.02
C GLN A 122 -1.66 3.42 15.70
N PRO A 123 -2.70 4.14 15.26
CA PRO A 123 -2.62 5.00 14.09
C PRO A 123 -1.82 6.27 14.40
N THR A 124 -0.51 6.26 14.12
CA THR A 124 0.40 7.37 14.52
C THR A 124 0.84 8.27 13.36
N LEU A 125 0.29 8.07 12.17
CA LEU A 125 0.62 8.89 11.00
C LEU A 125 -0.09 10.25 11.02
N SER A 126 -1.28 10.33 11.63
CA SER A 126 -2.03 11.56 11.85
C SER A 126 -2.95 11.43 13.08
N ASP A 127 -3.24 12.54 13.77
CA ASP A 127 -4.23 12.58 14.86
C ASP A 127 -5.61 13.04 14.33
N ASP A 128 -5.74 13.27 13.02
CA ASP A 128 -7.02 13.62 12.38
C ASP A 128 -8.09 12.54 12.63
N ILE A 129 -7.67 11.32 12.98
CA ILE A 129 -8.59 10.26 13.40
C ILE A 129 -9.48 10.69 14.57
N TYR A 130 -8.94 11.44 15.54
CA TYR A 130 -9.72 11.93 16.68
C TYR A 130 -10.71 13.01 16.25
N ARG A 131 -10.34 13.85 15.25
CA ARG A 131 -11.27 14.81 14.64
C ARG A 131 -12.43 14.09 13.95
N TYR A 132 -12.17 13.02 13.20
CA TYR A 132 -13.24 12.25 12.56
C TYR A 132 -14.15 11.53 13.56
N VAL A 133 -13.59 10.96 14.63
CA VAL A 133 -14.37 10.34 15.71
C VAL A 133 -15.28 11.39 16.37
N TRP A 134 -14.73 12.56 16.67
CA TRP A 134 -15.47 13.69 17.20
C TRP A 134 -16.59 14.14 16.26
N ASP A 135 -16.30 14.31 14.98
CA ASP A 135 -17.30 14.73 13.98
C ASP A 135 -18.42 13.71 13.86
N GLY A 136 -18.09 12.41 13.89
CA GLY A 136 -19.08 11.34 13.96
C GLY A 136 -19.98 11.44 15.19
N LYS A 137 -19.41 11.78 16.36
CA LYS A 137 -20.15 11.99 17.60
C LYS A 137 -21.08 13.20 17.53
N VAL A 138 -20.61 14.33 17.01
CA VAL A 138 -21.41 15.54 16.83
C VAL A 138 -22.57 15.29 15.85
N ALA A 139 -22.29 14.64 14.72
CA ALA A 139 -23.29 14.25 13.74
C ALA A 139 -24.32 13.26 14.30
N ALA A 140 -23.90 12.30 15.14
CA ALA A 140 -24.79 11.35 15.80
C ALA A 140 -25.78 12.04 16.77
N ASN A 141 -25.47 13.25 17.23
CA ASN A 141 -26.37 14.09 18.03
C ASN A 141 -27.20 15.07 17.17
N GLY A 142 -27.20 14.90 15.85
CA GLY A 142 -28.00 15.72 14.92
C GLY A 142 -27.44 17.12 14.66
N ILE A 143 -26.19 17.39 15.08
CA ILE A 143 -25.52 18.68 14.91
C ILE A 143 -24.57 18.56 13.71
N ASN A 144 -24.52 19.59 12.85
CA ASN A 144 -23.53 19.64 11.77
C ASN A 144 -22.12 19.88 12.38
N PRO A 145 -21.14 18.97 12.20
CA PRO A 145 -19.81 19.10 12.81
C PRO A 145 -18.99 20.31 12.36
N TYR A 146 -19.38 20.93 11.25
CA TYR A 146 -18.73 22.12 10.67
C TYR A 146 -19.44 23.42 11.02
N GLN A 147 -20.55 23.36 11.77
CA GLN A 147 -21.30 24.54 12.17
C GLN A 147 -20.67 25.25 13.37
N HIS A 148 -19.95 24.49 14.21
CA HIS A 148 -19.31 24.98 15.42
C HIS A 148 -17.91 24.38 15.54
N GLU A 149 -16.94 25.20 15.95
CA GLU A 149 -15.61 24.74 16.35
C GLU A 149 -15.71 23.75 17.53
N PRO A 150 -14.81 22.77 17.66
CA PRO A 150 -14.82 21.82 18.79
C PRO A 150 -14.85 22.48 20.17
N GLU A 151 -14.25 23.66 20.31
CA GLU A 151 -14.21 24.46 21.54
C GLU A 151 -15.42 25.37 21.75
N ALA A 152 -16.38 25.39 20.82
CA ALA A 152 -17.63 26.13 21.01
C ALA A 152 -18.45 25.61 22.20
N GLU A 153 -18.98 26.53 23.02
CA GLU A 153 -19.76 26.22 24.23
C GLU A 153 -20.96 25.30 23.94
N ALA A 154 -21.59 25.46 22.77
CA ALA A 154 -22.68 24.61 22.30
C ALA A 154 -22.34 23.11 22.24
N LEU A 155 -21.06 22.76 22.09
CA LEU A 155 -20.58 21.38 22.02
C LEU A 155 -19.99 20.87 23.35
N GLN A 156 -19.94 21.70 24.40
CA GLN A 156 -19.40 21.31 25.71
C GLN A 156 -19.98 19.99 26.26
N PRO A 157 -21.30 19.70 26.15
CA PRO A 157 -21.87 18.44 26.63
C PRO A 157 -21.34 17.20 25.90
N LEU A 158 -20.78 17.36 24.70
CA LEU A 158 -20.27 16.26 23.89
C LEU A 158 -18.79 15.95 24.16
N ARG A 159 -18.06 16.81 24.90
CA ARG A 159 -16.64 16.65 25.21
C ARG A 159 -16.44 15.52 26.22
N ASP A 160 -15.94 14.38 25.75
CA ASP A 160 -15.56 13.25 26.63
C ASP A 160 -14.09 13.30 27.01
N TYR A 161 -13.69 12.49 27.99
CA TYR A 161 -12.29 12.37 28.39
C TYR A 161 -11.45 11.52 27.43
N ASP A 162 -12.09 10.65 26.64
CA ASP A 162 -11.39 9.63 25.86
C ASP A 162 -10.97 10.11 24.47
N SER A 163 -11.73 11.01 23.83
CA SER A 163 -11.47 11.45 22.45
C SER A 163 -11.21 12.94 22.33
N TYR A 164 -11.97 13.78 23.05
CA TYR A 164 -11.86 15.24 22.93
C TYR A 164 -10.46 15.81 23.25
N PRO A 165 -9.70 15.30 24.24
CA PRO A 165 -8.35 15.80 24.52
C PRO A 165 -7.42 15.69 23.31
N PHE A 166 -7.62 14.68 22.46
CA PHE A 166 -6.78 14.36 21.30
C PHE A 166 -7.25 15.00 19.99
N VAL A 167 -8.37 15.74 20.00
CA VAL A 167 -8.83 16.48 18.82
C VAL A 167 -7.88 17.63 18.53
N ASN A 168 -7.29 17.66 17.34
CA ASN A 168 -6.49 18.79 16.87
C ASN A 168 -7.38 19.92 16.33
N HIS A 169 -6.86 21.16 16.32
CA HIS A 169 -7.56 22.39 15.87
C HIS A 169 -8.93 22.53 16.55
N LYS A 170 -8.91 22.89 17.84
CA LYS A 170 -10.11 22.98 18.67
C LYS A 170 -10.80 24.33 18.50
N GLU A 171 -10.01 25.34 18.13
CA GLU A 171 -10.38 26.69 17.72
C GLU A 171 -10.94 26.80 16.30
#